data_AF-A0A1G2KLT9-F1
#
_entry.id   AF-A0A1G2KLT9-F1
#
_cell.length_a   1.000
_cell.length_b   1.000
_cell.length_c   1.000
_cell.angle_alpha   90.00
_cell.angle_beta   90.00
_cell.angle_gamma   90.00
#
_symmetry.space_group_name_H-M   'P 1'
#
loop_
_entity.id
_entity.type
_entity.pdbx_description
1 polymer ?
#
loop_
_entity_poly.entity_id
_entity_poly.type
_entity_poly.pdbx_seq_one_letter_code
_entity_poly.pdbx_strand_id
1 'polypeptide(L)'
;MPKYNVAQLQQFFLEAAAKTYAGGAQKTTISELAGSKVYWHQVGELCYVDAYFTNGEYSGGQTLIYVRGVPAWIMQYHGWAKDDDPEVLKFLKRALSAAYECGEFHGGRGPLKLNDPEIGLTYMNMCAVEPYQAPGMVLGPLYQSIPFHNLSHKKRAFTCFGGRESIIRRTESVFVGTVFWHRYQGLLLGEAE
;
A
#
# COMPACT_ATOMS: atom_id res chain seq x y z
N MET A 1 -10.09 22.41 7.70
CA MET A 1 -8.95 21.79 6.99
C MET A 1 -9.27 21.68 5.52
N PRO A 2 -8.32 21.47 4.59
CA PRO A 2 -8.66 21.16 3.20
C PRO A 2 -9.56 19.91 3.15
N LYS A 3 -10.54 19.92 2.26
CA LYS A 3 -11.44 18.80 2.02
C LYS A 3 -11.06 18.11 0.72
N TYR A 4 -11.13 16.78 0.72
CA TYR A 4 -10.75 15.96 -0.42
C TYR A 4 -11.79 14.91 -0.75
N ASN A 5 -12.06 14.75 -2.05
CA ASN A 5 -12.84 13.65 -2.57
C ASN A 5 -12.04 12.34 -2.48
N VAL A 6 -12.29 11.56 -1.42
CA VAL A 6 -11.57 10.32 -1.13
C VAL A 6 -11.68 9.30 -2.26
N ALA A 7 -12.84 9.19 -2.91
CA ALA A 7 -13.03 8.24 -4.00
C ALA A 7 -12.17 8.60 -5.23
N GLN A 8 -12.05 9.89 -5.55
CA GLN A 8 -11.18 10.38 -6.62
C GLN A 8 -9.71 10.10 -6.31
N LEU A 9 -9.26 10.38 -5.08
CA LEU A 9 -7.88 10.12 -4.69
C LEU A 9 -7.56 8.62 -4.70
N GLN A 10 -8.47 7.77 -4.24
CA GLN A 10 -8.31 6.32 -4.30
C GLN A 10 -8.23 5.81 -5.74
N GLN A 11 -9.10 6.31 -6.63
CA GLN A 11 -9.07 5.92 -8.05
C GLN A 11 -7.75 6.34 -8.70
N PHE A 12 -7.30 7.57 -8.42
CA PHE A 12 -6.02 8.07 -8.91
C PHE A 12 -4.84 7.26 -8.37
N PHE A 13 -4.85 6.88 -7.09
CA PHE A 13 -3.86 5.98 -6.50
C PHE A 13 -3.77 4.66 -7.28
N LEU A 14 -4.90 4.00 -7.50
CA LEU A 14 -4.95 2.68 -8.16
C LEU A 14 -4.43 2.76 -9.60
N GLU A 15 -4.83 3.80 -10.33
CA GLU A 15 -4.33 4.06 -11.67
C GLU A 15 -2.81 4.29 -11.68
N ALA A 16 -2.31 5.16 -10.81
CA ALA A 16 -0.89 5.49 -10.73
C ALA A 16 -0.04 4.29 -10.31
N ALA A 17 -0.48 3.54 -9.30
CA ALA A 17 0.23 2.38 -8.77
C ALA A 17 0.32 1.25 -9.83
N ALA A 18 -0.74 1.04 -10.61
CA ALA A 18 -0.74 0.10 -11.74
C ALA A 18 0.25 0.51 -12.85
N LYS A 19 0.41 1.82 -13.11
CA LYS A 19 1.30 2.33 -14.16
C LYS A 19 2.76 2.48 -13.73
N THR A 20 3.08 2.35 -12.44
CA THR A 20 4.41 2.64 -11.89
C THR A 20 5.16 1.37 -11.46
N TYR A 21 5.44 1.18 -10.17
CA TYR A 21 6.26 0.06 -9.68
C TYR A 21 5.68 -1.30 -10.10
N ALA A 22 4.38 -1.49 -9.90
CA ALA A 22 3.69 -2.73 -10.23
C ALA A 22 3.67 -2.97 -11.76
N GLY A 23 3.45 -1.92 -12.55
CA GLY A 23 3.47 -1.95 -14.02
C GLY A 23 4.87 -1.99 -14.65
N GLY A 24 5.94 -1.89 -13.86
CA GLY A 24 7.31 -1.95 -14.37
C GLY A 24 7.79 -0.69 -15.08
N ALA A 25 7.25 0.49 -14.73
CA ALA A 25 7.76 1.76 -15.24
C ALA A 25 9.26 1.95 -14.94
N GLN A 26 9.86 2.89 -15.67
CA GLN A 26 11.19 3.37 -15.34
C GLN A 26 11.13 4.29 -14.12
N LYS A 27 12.05 4.07 -13.19
CA LYS A 27 12.25 4.91 -12.01
C LYS A 27 13.27 6.01 -12.31
N THR A 28 13.11 7.15 -11.66
CA THR A 28 14.08 8.24 -11.64
C THR A 28 14.76 8.32 -10.28
N THR A 29 15.57 9.36 -10.09
CA THR A 29 16.29 9.65 -8.84
C THR A 29 16.05 11.11 -8.45
N ILE A 30 16.22 11.44 -7.17
CA ILE A 30 16.29 12.83 -6.66
C ILE A 30 17.75 13.10 -6.34
N SER A 31 18.31 14.17 -6.93
CA SER A 31 19.73 14.52 -6.85
C SER A 31 20.24 14.67 -5.42
N GLU A 32 19.45 15.30 -4.55
CA GLU A 32 19.77 15.56 -3.15
C GLU A 32 19.61 14.32 -2.25
N LEU A 33 19.01 13.25 -2.77
CA LEU A 33 18.72 12.02 -2.05
C LEU A 33 19.36 10.83 -2.78
N ALA A 34 20.67 10.69 -2.59
CA ALA A 34 21.45 9.60 -3.19
C ALA A 34 20.83 8.22 -2.89
N GLY A 35 20.74 7.37 -3.92
CA GLY A 35 20.15 6.02 -3.82
C GLY A 35 18.61 5.98 -3.86
N SER A 36 17.95 7.14 -3.95
CA SER A 36 16.50 7.22 -4.15
C SER A 36 16.08 6.55 -5.44
N LYS A 37 14.91 5.93 -5.38
CA LYS A 37 14.20 5.33 -6.52
C LYS A 37 12.82 5.94 -6.53
N VAL A 38 12.48 6.66 -7.60
CA VAL A 38 11.28 7.49 -7.61
C VAL A 38 10.43 7.21 -8.83
N TYR A 39 9.14 7.02 -8.59
CA TYR A 39 8.11 6.94 -9.62
C TYR A 39 7.23 8.17 -9.57
N TRP A 40 6.88 8.66 -10.75
CA TRP A 40 6.02 9.83 -10.95
C TRP A 40 4.84 9.46 -11.82
N HIS A 41 3.66 9.97 -11.49
CA HIS A 41 2.49 9.92 -12.38
C HIS A 41 1.65 11.18 -12.18
N GLN A 42 1.19 11.81 -13.26
CA GLN A 42 0.45 13.07 -13.21
C GLN A 42 -0.81 12.97 -14.08
N VAL A 43 -1.95 13.39 -13.53
CA VAL A 43 -3.20 13.56 -14.28
C VAL A 43 -3.88 14.86 -13.84
N GLY A 44 -3.89 15.87 -14.72
CA GLY A 44 -4.43 17.19 -14.39
C GLY A 44 -3.73 17.78 -13.16
N GLU A 45 -4.49 18.05 -12.10
CA GLU A 45 -4.00 18.62 -10.84
C GLU A 45 -3.50 17.58 -9.83
N LEU A 46 -3.61 16.28 -10.14
CA LEU A 46 -3.22 15.18 -9.27
C LEU A 46 -1.82 14.69 -9.62
N CYS A 47 -0.93 14.68 -8.64
CA CYS A 47 0.44 14.13 -8.76
C CYS A 47 0.61 12.95 -7.81
N TYR A 48 1.16 11.85 -8.30
CA TYR A 48 1.58 10.70 -7.52
C TYR A 48 3.11 10.64 -7.51
N VAL A 49 3.68 10.44 -6.33
CA VAL A 49 5.12 10.27 -6.14
C VAL A 49 5.37 9.09 -5.22
N ASP A 50 5.97 8.03 -5.71
CA ASP A 50 6.44 6.91 -4.89
C ASP A 50 7.96 6.93 -4.85
N ALA A 51 8.52 7.21 -3.67
CA ALA A 51 9.95 7.36 -3.46
C ALA A 51 10.41 6.36 -2.40
N TYR A 52 11.40 5.54 -2.73
CA TYR A 52 11.93 4.54 -1.81
C TYR A 52 13.44 4.35 -1.93
N PHE A 53 14.00 3.71 -0.91
CA PHE A 53 15.40 3.38 -0.78
C PHE A 53 15.53 1.89 -0.52
N THR A 54 16.70 1.34 -0.84
CA THR A 54 17.05 -0.05 -0.54
C THR A 54 18.46 -0.10 0.04
N ASN A 55 18.70 -1.03 0.95
CA ASN A 55 20.02 -1.34 1.49
C ASN A 55 20.10 -2.85 1.73
N GLY A 56 20.70 -3.56 0.77
CA GLY A 56 20.54 -5.00 0.64
C GLY A 56 19.05 -5.38 0.57
N GLU A 57 18.69 -6.44 1.28
CA GLU A 57 17.34 -7.01 1.36
C GLU A 57 16.28 -6.07 1.99
N TYR A 58 16.70 -4.95 2.60
CA TYR A 58 15.79 -4.03 3.27
C TYR A 58 15.39 -2.88 2.35
N SER A 59 14.12 -2.48 2.45
CA SER A 59 13.56 -1.35 1.72
C SER A 59 12.65 -0.51 2.59
N GLY A 60 12.58 0.78 2.28
CA GLY A 60 11.70 1.73 2.94
C GLY A 60 11.36 2.89 2.03
N GLY A 61 10.12 3.35 2.05
CA GLY A 61 9.64 4.37 1.13
C GLY A 61 8.34 5.00 1.55
N GLN A 62 7.92 5.94 0.73
CA GLN A 62 6.65 6.63 0.86
C GLN A 62 6.03 6.90 -0.50
N THR A 63 4.71 6.82 -0.53
CA THR A 63 3.87 7.24 -1.64
C THR A 63 3.09 8.47 -1.23
N LEU A 64 3.13 9.51 -2.05
CA LEU A 64 2.41 10.77 -1.85
C LEU A 64 1.44 11.01 -2.99
N ILE A 65 0.28 11.57 -2.68
CA ILE A 65 -0.60 12.20 -3.66
C ILE A 65 -0.68 13.69 -3.35
N TYR A 66 -0.42 14.51 -4.36
CA TYR A 66 -0.59 15.96 -4.31
C TYR A 66 -1.84 16.37 -5.08
N VAL A 67 -2.53 17.39 -4.58
CA VAL A 67 -3.62 18.10 -5.27
C VAL A 67 -3.19 19.54 -5.43
N ARG A 68 -3.04 20.02 -6.68
CA ARG A 68 -2.56 21.39 -6.99
C ARG A 68 -1.25 21.74 -6.26
N GLY A 69 -0.32 20.78 -6.24
CA GLY A 69 1.00 20.93 -5.58
C GLY A 69 0.99 20.82 -4.05
N VAL A 70 -0.15 20.56 -3.40
CA VAL A 70 -0.23 20.38 -1.94
C VAL A 70 -0.39 18.89 -1.60
N PRO A 71 0.43 18.31 -0.70
CA PRO A 71 0.24 16.94 -0.23
C PRO A 71 -1.15 16.73 0.36
N ALA A 72 -1.92 15.82 -0.23
CA ALA A 72 -3.28 15.50 0.18
C ALA A 72 -3.36 14.12 0.86
N TRP A 73 -2.47 13.21 0.53
CA TRP A 73 -2.45 11.85 1.07
C TRP A 73 -1.02 11.31 1.09
N ILE A 74 -0.72 10.50 2.10
CA ILE A 74 0.57 9.82 2.25
C ILE A 74 0.35 8.35 2.62
N MET A 75 1.21 7.49 2.11
CA MET A 75 1.43 6.14 2.61
C MET A 75 2.92 5.91 2.81
N GLN A 76 3.28 5.28 3.91
CA GLN A 76 4.65 4.91 4.21
C GLN A 76 4.74 3.40 4.33
N TYR A 77 5.88 2.84 3.94
CA TYR A 77 6.11 1.42 4.02
C TYR A 77 7.58 1.09 4.23
N HIS A 78 7.82 -0.07 4.81
CA HIS A 78 9.16 -0.65 4.92
C HIS A 78 9.08 -2.15 5.07
N GLY A 79 10.17 -2.82 4.75
CA GLY A 79 10.38 -4.19 5.16
C GLY A 79 11.53 -4.82 4.43
N TRP A 80 11.33 -6.08 4.04
CA TRP A 80 12.43 -6.97 3.73
C TRP A 80 12.04 -8.00 2.67
N ALA A 81 12.97 -8.29 1.75
CA ALA A 81 12.88 -9.32 0.72
C ALA A 81 14.11 -10.20 0.78
N LYS A 82 13.92 -11.50 1.07
CA LYS A 82 15.02 -12.45 1.18
C LYS A 82 15.80 -12.54 -0.14
N ASP A 83 17.11 -12.41 -0.04
CA ASP A 83 18.12 -12.47 -1.09
C ASP A 83 17.84 -11.56 -2.29
N ASP A 84 16.97 -10.54 -2.12
CA ASP A 84 16.36 -9.76 -3.20
C ASP A 84 15.83 -10.65 -4.36
N ASP A 85 15.25 -11.81 -4.01
CA ASP A 85 14.87 -12.87 -4.94
C ASP A 85 13.94 -12.34 -6.07
N PRO A 86 14.41 -12.33 -7.33
CA PRO A 86 13.64 -11.79 -8.46
C PRO A 86 12.30 -12.50 -8.69
N GLU A 87 12.17 -13.79 -8.35
CA GLU A 87 10.91 -14.53 -8.46
C GLU A 87 9.89 -14.02 -7.44
N VAL A 88 10.33 -13.79 -6.19
CA VAL A 88 9.50 -13.22 -5.13
C VAL A 88 9.06 -11.80 -5.49
N LEU A 89 9.96 -10.96 -6.00
CA LEU A 89 9.65 -9.59 -6.42
C LEU A 89 8.72 -9.56 -7.64
N LYS A 90 8.86 -10.50 -8.60
CA LYS A 90 7.94 -10.65 -9.73
C LYS A 90 6.54 -11.08 -9.26
N PHE A 91 6.48 -12.03 -8.33
CA PHE A 91 5.22 -12.48 -7.74
C PHE A 91 4.54 -11.37 -6.93
N LEU A 92 5.30 -10.58 -6.17
CA LEU A 92 4.81 -9.37 -5.49
C LEU A 92 4.14 -8.42 -6.48
N LYS A 93 4.84 -8.04 -7.56
CA LYS A 93 4.28 -7.13 -8.58
C LYS A 93 2.99 -7.68 -9.18
N ARG A 94 2.92 -8.99 -9.45
CA ARG A 94 1.69 -9.61 -9.94
C ARG A 94 0.53 -9.50 -8.93
N ALA A 95 0.81 -9.71 -7.64
CA ALA A 95 -0.21 -9.53 -6.60
C ALA A 95 -0.69 -8.08 -6.51
N LEU A 96 0.22 -7.11 -6.59
CA LEU A 96 -0.12 -5.69 -6.62
C LEU A 96 -0.98 -5.33 -7.84
N SER A 97 -0.53 -5.69 -9.05
CA SER A 97 -1.24 -5.40 -10.31
C SER A 97 -2.64 -5.99 -10.31
N ALA A 98 -2.82 -7.23 -9.85
CA ALA A 98 -4.14 -7.86 -9.76
C ALA A 98 -5.14 -7.05 -8.93
N ALA A 99 -4.73 -6.49 -7.79
CA ALA A 99 -5.61 -5.64 -6.99
C ALA A 99 -5.93 -4.31 -7.69
N TYR A 100 -4.91 -3.68 -8.29
CA TYR A 100 -5.07 -2.36 -8.91
C TYR A 100 -5.93 -2.41 -10.17
N GLU A 101 -5.75 -3.44 -11.01
CA GLU A 101 -6.54 -3.65 -12.23
C GLU A 101 -8.01 -3.97 -11.92
N CYS A 102 -8.27 -4.65 -10.80
CA CYS A 102 -9.63 -4.89 -10.30
C CYS A 102 -10.24 -3.69 -9.55
N GLY A 103 -9.50 -2.59 -9.39
CA GLY A 103 -9.97 -1.41 -8.67
C GLY A 103 -10.11 -1.63 -7.15
N GLU A 104 -9.42 -2.63 -6.59
CA GLU A 104 -9.53 -3.00 -5.19
C GLU A 104 -8.48 -2.31 -4.33
N PHE A 105 -8.92 -1.57 -3.31
CA PHE A 105 -8.03 -0.93 -2.35
C PHE A 105 -7.92 -1.73 -1.06
N HIS A 106 -6.86 -2.54 -0.95
CA HIS A 106 -6.53 -3.30 0.27
C HIS A 106 -5.37 -2.62 1.03
N GLY A 107 -5.55 -1.35 1.41
CA GLY A 107 -4.47 -0.54 2.00
C GLY A 107 -3.37 -0.18 1.00
N GLY A 108 -3.74 -0.03 -0.28
CA GLY A 108 -2.81 0.28 -1.36
C GLY A 108 -1.87 -0.87 -1.74
N ARG A 109 -2.15 -2.09 -1.28
CA ARG A 109 -1.40 -3.32 -1.55
C ARG A 109 -2.22 -4.35 -2.32
N GLY A 110 -1.65 -5.55 -2.55
CA GLY A 110 -2.28 -6.64 -3.28
C GLY A 110 -3.51 -7.25 -2.57
N PRO A 111 -4.15 -8.28 -3.17
CA PRO A 111 -5.36 -8.89 -2.64
C PRO A 111 -5.14 -9.50 -1.25
N LEU A 112 -6.20 -9.76 -0.49
CA LEU A 112 -6.08 -10.39 0.84
C LEU A 112 -5.24 -11.68 0.82
N LYS A 113 -5.34 -12.43 -0.28
CA LYS A 113 -4.51 -13.62 -0.52
C LYS A 113 -4.36 -13.87 -2.02
N LEU A 114 -3.18 -14.30 -2.46
CA LEU A 114 -2.94 -14.85 -3.78
C LEU A 114 -2.01 -16.06 -3.64
N ASN A 115 -2.36 -17.19 -4.25
CA ASN A 115 -1.54 -18.40 -4.22
C ASN A 115 -1.07 -18.76 -5.62
N ASP A 116 0.18 -19.17 -5.75
CA ASP A 116 0.74 -19.76 -6.94
C ASP A 116 1.42 -21.09 -6.59
N PRO A 117 0.74 -22.22 -6.83
CA PRO A 117 1.28 -23.54 -6.51
C PRO A 117 2.43 -23.94 -7.44
N GLU A 118 2.55 -23.37 -8.63
CA GLU A 118 3.61 -23.75 -9.60
C GLU A 118 4.99 -23.29 -9.12
N ILE A 119 5.06 -22.10 -8.51
CA ILE A 119 6.29 -21.55 -7.92
C ILE A 119 6.32 -21.66 -6.39
N GLY A 120 5.29 -22.26 -5.79
CA GLY A 120 5.21 -22.48 -4.35
C GLY A 120 5.13 -21.20 -3.51
N LEU A 121 4.59 -20.09 -4.04
CA LEU A 121 4.49 -18.81 -3.33
C LEU A 121 3.05 -18.47 -2.95
N THR A 122 2.86 -17.99 -1.72
CA THR A 122 1.58 -17.45 -1.25
C THR A 122 1.77 -16.03 -0.73
N TYR A 123 1.07 -15.08 -1.33
CA TYR A 123 0.94 -13.71 -0.87
C TYR A 123 -0.23 -13.60 0.12
N MET A 124 -0.04 -12.82 1.17
CA MET A 124 -1.07 -12.49 2.15
C MET A 124 -1.00 -11.02 2.51
N ASN A 125 -2.16 -10.37 2.58
CA ASN A 125 -2.30 -8.98 2.97
C ASN A 125 -3.30 -8.85 4.13
N MET A 126 -2.86 -8.23 5.21
CA MET A 126 -3.69 -7.91 6.37
C MET A 126 -3.72 -6.39 6.54
N CYS A 127 -4.78 -5.77 6.02
CA CYS A 127 -5.06 -4.36 6.20
C CYS A 127 -6.05 -4.18 7.35
N ALA A 128 -5.66 -3.41 8.36
CA ALA A 128 -6.55 -2.90 9.39
C ALA A 128 -6.88 -1.44 9.07
N VAL A 129 -8.18 -1.14 8.98
CA VAL A 129 -8.63 0.25 9.06
C VAL A 129 -8.53 0.63 10.52
N GLU A 130 -7.54 1.44 10.88
CA GLU A 130 -7.48 1.92 12.26
C GLU A 130 -8.74 2.75 12.55
N PRO A 131 -9.42 2.51 13.69
CA PRO A 131 -10.45 3.43 14.12
C PRO A 131 -9.74 4.74 14.43
N TYR A 132 -9.88 5.75 13.56
CA TYR A 132 -9.45 7.11 13.83
C TYR A 132 -9.95 7.53 15.22
N GLN A 133 -9.04 7.59 16.20
CA GLN A 133 -9.29 8.20 17.49
C GLN A 133 -8.74 9.61 17.39
N ALA A 134 -9.63 10.59 17.20
CA ALA A 134 -9.26 11.98 17.40
C ALA A 134 -8.66 12.11 18.82
N PRO A 135 -7.57 12.87 19.01
CA PRO A 135 -7.03 13.13 20.33
C PRO A 135 -8.13 13.70 21.25
N GLY A 136 -8.49 12.98 22.32
CA GLY A 136 -9.47 13.42 23.33
C GLY A 136 -10.72 12.55 23.53
N MET A 137 -10.95 11.48 22.76
CA MET A 137 -12.08 10.56 23.01
C MET A 137 -11.67 9.37 23.91
N VAL A 138 -12.21 9.34 25.13
CA VAL A 138 -12.13 8.18 26.04
C VAL A 138 -13.18 7.14 25.62
N LEU A 139 -12.78 5.89 25.42
CA LEU A 139 -13.71 4.80 25.08
C LEU A 139 -14.55 4.39 26.30
N GLY A 140 -15.88 4.45 26.17
CA GLY A 140 -16.80 3.77 27.06
C GLY A 140 -16.87 2.26 26.76
N PRO A 141 -17.29 1.42 27.73
CA PRO A 141 -17.18 -0.05 27.68
C PRO A 141 -18.06 -0.77 26.64
N LEU A 142 -18.82 -0.05 25.79
CA LEU A 142 -19.71 -0.64 24.78
C LEU A 142 -19.03 -0.96 23.43
N TYR A 143 -17.72 -0.78 23.32
CA TYR A 143 -17.01 -0.92 22.02
C TYR A 143 -16.73 -2.37 21.57
N GLN A 144 -17.17 -3.38 22.33
CA GLN A 144 -16.90 -4.79 22.03
C GLN A 144 -17.98 -5.50 21.19
N SER A 145 -19.06 -4.84 20.75
CA SER A 145 -20.22 -5.56 20.20
C SER A 145 -20.94 -4.91 19.00
N ILE A 146 -20.24 -4.25 18.07
CA ILE A 146 -20.90 -3.73 16.85
C ILE A 146 -20.57 -4.63 15.64
N PRO A 147 -21.58 -5.16 14.91
CA PRO A 147 -21.35 -6.02 13.74
C PRO A 147 -20.77 -5.24 12.57
N PHE A 148 -19.72 -5.81 11.96
CA PHE A 148 -18.91 -5.24 10.88
C PHE A 148 -19.57 -5.27 9.49
N HIS A 149 -20.73 -4.66 9.27
CA HIS A 149 -21.27 -4.54 7.90
C HIS A 149 -21.90 -3.15 7.71
N ASN A 150 -21.24 -2.26 6.97
CA ASN A 150 -21.89 -1.23 6.14
C ASN A 150 -20.88 -0.37 5.36
N LEU A 151 -21.30 0.16 4.21
CA LEU A 151 -20.53 0.89 3.20
C LEU A 151 -19.61 2.04 3.70
N SER A 152 -19.71 2.47 4.96
CA SER A 152 -18.80 3.46 5.57
C SER A 152 -17.34 2.97 5.68
N HIS A 153 -17.11 1.65 5.70
CA HIS A 153 -15.76 1.09 5.79
C HIS A 153 -14.91 1.32 4.54
N LYS A 154 -15.51 1.38 3.34
CA LYS A 154 -14.77 1.64 2.10
C LYS A 154 -14.16 3.05 2.07
N LYS A 155 -14.93 4.06 2.51
CA LYS A 155 -14.42 5.44 2.62
C LYS A 155 -13.32 5.56 3.68
N ARG A 156 -13.43 4.84 4.80
CA ARG A 156 -12.41 4.88 5.87
C ARG A 156 -11.09 4.20 5.48
N ALA A 157 -11.16 3.16 4.66
CA ALA A 157 -9.98 2.39 4.26
C ALA A 157 -8.89 3.23 3.60
N PHE A 158 -9.23 4.27 2.83
CA PHE A 158 -8.24 5.16 2.20
C PHE A 158 -7.81 6.33 3.10
N THR A 159 -8.59 6.66 4.13
CA THR A 159 -8.34 7.84 4.97
C THR A 159 -7.31 7.61 6.09
N CYS A 160 -7.34 6.43 6.72
CA CYS A 160 -6.43 6.08 7.79
C CYS A 160 -6.41 4.55 7.89
N PHE A 161 -5.24 3.95 7.70
CA PHE A 161 -5.09 2.51 7.69
C PHE A 161 -3.66 2.12 8.01
N GLY A 162 -3.50 0.89 8.49
CA GLY A 162 -2.22 0.25 8.71
C GLY A 162 -2.30 -1.21 8.30
N GLY A 163 -1.17 -1.84 8.03
CA GLY A 163 -1.20 -3.24 7.68
C GLY A 163 0.17 -3.88 7.47
N ARG A 164 0.10 -5.15 7.10
CA ARG A 164 1.25 -5.97 6.76
C ARG A 164 0.92 -6.85 5.57
N GLU A 165 1.82 -6.88 4.61
CA GLU A 165 1.85 -7.87 3.55
C GLU A 165 3.02 -8.82 3.76
N SER A 166 2.89 -10.04 3.26
CA SER A 166 3.96 -11.03 3.29
C SER A 166 3.84 -12.02 2.15
N ILE A 167 4.97 -12.59 1.74
CA ILE A 167 5.03 -13.76 0.86
C ILE A 167 5.70 -14.89 1.63
N ILE A 168 5.08 -16.06 1.55
CA ILE A 168 5.56 -17.31 2.13
C ILE A 168 5.93 -18.25 0.98
N ARG A 169 7.08 -18.92 1.11
CA ARG A 169 7.49 -20.02 0.22
C ARG A 169 7.14 -21.37 0.85
N ARG A 170 6.59 -22.27 0.03
CA ARG A 170 6.28 -23.66 0.36
C ARG A 170 6.92 -24.57 -0.68
N THR A 171 7.41 -25.72 -0.26
CA THR A 171 7.87 -26.79 -1.15
C THR A 171 7.12 -28.07 -0.78
N GLU A 172 6.41 -28.67 -1.74
CA GLU A 172 5.83 -30.03 -1.70
C GLU A 172 5.55 -30.62 -0.31
N SER A 173 4.82 -29.90 0.55
CA SER A 173 4.33 -30.26 1.91
C SER A 173 5.01 -29.58 3.12
N VAL A 174 6.09 -28.81 2.97
CA VAL A 174 6.78 -28.13 4.10
C VAL A 174 6.74 -26.61 3.93
N PHE A 175 6.39 -25.91 5.01
CA PHE A 175 6.54 -24.46 5.12
C PHE A 175 8.04 -24.12 5.18
N VAL A 176 8.56 -23.39 4.20
CA VAL A 176 9.97 -23.00 4.16
C VAL A 176 10.21 -21.73 4.97
N GLY A 177 9.31 -20.76 4.88
CA GLY A 177 9.43 -19.49 5.61
C GLY A 177 8.76 -18.32 4.93
N THR A 178 8.68 -17.20 5.66
CA THR A 178 8.43 -15.88 5.07
C THR A 178 9.67 -15.46 4.28
N VAL A 179 9.50 -15.13 3.01
CA VAL A 179 10.57 -14.68 2.09
C VAL A 179 10.42 -13.20 1.72
N PHE A 180 9.30 -12.59 2.07
CA PHE A 180 9.07 -11.16 1.93
C PHE A 180 8.08 -10.69 2.98
N TRP A 181 8.27 -9.49 3.50
CA TRP A 181 7.23 -8.77 4.23
C TRP A 181 7.42 -7.27 4.13
N HIS A 182 6.32 -6.54 4.10
CA HIS A 182 6.29 -5.10 4.32
C HIS A 182 5.27 -4.77 5.41
N ARG A 183 5.56 -3.76 6.22
CA ARG A 183 4.58 -3.02 7.01
C ARG A 183 4.29 -1.72 6.31
N TYR A 184 3.05 -1.27 6.40
CA TYR A 184 2.65 -0.03 5.76
C TYR A 184 1.56 0.68 6.57
N GLN A 185 1.44 1.99 6.36
CA GLN A 185 0.41 2.83 6.93
C GLN A 185 0.07 3.95 5.95
N GLY A 186 -1.16 4.43 5.94
CA GLY A 186 -1.56 5.57 5.13
C GLY A 186 -2.53 6.50 5.84
N LEU A 187 -2.49 7.76 5.43
CA LEU A 187 -3.18 8.86 6.06
C LEU A 187 -3.60 9.91 5.01
N LEU A 188 -4.86 10.32 5.06
CA LEU A 188 -5.36 11.51 4.39
C LEU A 188 -4.91 12.75 5.19
N LEU A 189 -4.26 13.69 4.50
CA LEU A 189 -3.75 14.94 5.08
C LEU A 189 -4.81 16.05 4.99
N GLY A 190 -6.00 15.78 5.51
CA GLY A 190 -7.15 16.68 5.46
C GLY A 190 -8.45 16.01 5.90
N GLU A 191 -9.57 16.61 5.56
CA GLU A 191 -10.91 16.08 5.80
C GLU A 191 -11.45 15.37 4.55
N ALA A 192 -12.21 14.30 4.73
CA ALA A 192 -12.95 13.68 3.65
C ALA A 192 -14.20 14.52 3.31
N GLU A 193 -14.50 14.64 2.01
CA GLU A 193 -15.79 15.19 1.51
C GLU A 193 -16.98 14.24 1.69
#